data_AF-A0A5B8CLZ6-F1
#
_entry.id   AF-A0A5B8CLZ6-F1
#
_cell.length_a   1.000
_cell.length_b   1.000
_cell.length_c   1.000
_cell.angle_alpha   90.00
_cell.angle_beta   90.00
_cell.angle_gamma   90.00
#
_symmetry.space_group_name_H-M   'P 1'
#
loop_
_entity.id
_entity.type
_entity.pdbx_description
1 polymer ?
#
loop_
_entity_poly.entity_id
_entity_poly.type
_entity_poly.pdbx_seq_one_letter_code
_entity_poly.pdbx_strand_id
1 'polypeptide(L)'
;MRNAPSLLAMLGETEPAARPVVMPWEYVKMRRAAAGMTIEQAARPYWHRPEHQADVERNVRELETVGFRMQRHFFGADMSRAYSFNLDVYRQLCDTPPEQHPRLCLACGWDQWTTQYDTNGNDATWSETDPDRCTRCEQLERKKVIT
;
A
#
# COMPACT_ATOMS: atom_id res chain seq x y z
N MET A 1 -53.08 20.83 -8.51
CA MET A 1 -52.27 19.70 -9.01
C MET A 1 -51.21 19.41 -7.96
N ARG A 2 -51.30 18.30 -7.22
CA ARG A 2 -50.32 17.93 -6.19
C ARG A 2 -49.21 17.15 -6.88
N ASN A 3 -47.99 17.70 -6.94
CA ASN A 3 -46.81 16.97 -7.39
C ASN A 3 -46.55 15.85 -6.38
N ALA A 4 -46.85 14.61 -6.77
CA ALA A 4 -46.40 13.45 -6.03
C ALA A 4 -44.88 13.30 -6.27
N PRO A 5 -44.04 13.19 -5.22
CA PRO A 5 -42.63 12.89 -5.40
C PRO A 5 -42.49 11.50 -6.06
N SER A 6 -41.66 11.45 -7.09
CA SER A 6 -41.40 10.24 -7.88
C SER A 6 -40.81 9.13 -7.01
N LEU A 7 -41.41 7.94 -7.05
CA LEU A 7 -40.91 6.73 -6.38
C LEU A 7 -39.49 6.33 -6.83
N LEU A 8 -39.01 6.83 -7.98
CA LEU A 8 -37.62 6.62 -8.42
C LEU A 8 -36.59 7.30 -7.51
N ALA A 9 -36.94 8.37 -6.78
CA ALA A 9 -36.02 9.03 -5.84
C ALA A 9 -35.87 8.27 -4.51
N MET A 10 -36.64 7.20 -4.28
CA MET A 10 -36.62 6.38 -3.06
C MET A 10 -35.81 5.09 -3.23
N LEU A 11 -35.31 4.79 -4.43
CA LEU A 11 -34.30 3.75 -4.64
C LEU A 11 -32.96 4.39 -4.33
N GLY A 12 -32.60 4.39 -3.05
CA GLY A 12 -31.37 4.98 -2.53
C GLY A 12 -30.19 4.65 -3.43
N GLU A 13 -29.50 5.69 -3.86
CA GLU A 13 -28.16 5.58 -4.42
C GLU A 13 -27.39 4.69 -3.44
N THR A 14 -26.99 3.50 -3.89
CA THR A 14 -26.22 2.59 -3.04
C THR A 14 -24.91 3.31 -2.82
N GLU A 15 -24.73 3.94 -1.66
CA GLU A 15 -23.47 4.59 -1.33
C GLU A 15 -22.36 3.56 -1.58
N PRO A 16 -21.36 3.88 -2.43
CA PRO A 16 -20.30 2.95 -2.71
C PRO A 16 -19.65 2.56 -1.38
N ALA A 17 -19.51 1.26 -1.15
CA ALA A 17 -18.94 0.73 0.08
C ALA A 17 -17.63 1.45 0.41
N ALA A 18 -17.48 1.85 1.67
CA ALA A 18 -16.27 2.54 2.13
C ALA A 18 -15.05 1.68 1.79
N ARG A 19 -14.04 2.31 1.15
CA ARG A 19 -12.82 1.59 0.76
C ARG A 19 -12.12 1.03 2.00
N PRO A 20 -11.51 -0.17 1.89
CA PRO A 20 -10.66 -0.70 2.93
C PRO A 20 -9.58 0.30 3.35
N VAL A 21 -9.47 0.52 4.66
CA VAL A 21 -8.43 1.36 5.26
C VAL A 21 -7.13 0.56 5.33
N VAL A 22 -6.05 1.14 4.84
CA VAL A 22 -4.71 0.54 4.93
C VAL A 22 -3.97 1.11 6.14
N MET A 23 -3.57 0.23 7.06
CA MET A 23 -2.80 0.63 8.23
C MET A 23 -1.28 0.62 7.96
N PRO A 24 -0.46 1.31 8.77
CA PRO A 24 0.98 1.44 8.52
C PRO A 24 1.74 0.11 8.37
N TRP A 25 1.44 -0.87 9.22
CA TRP A 25 2.07 -2.20 9.16
C TRP A 25 1.65 -2.99 7.92
N GLU A 26 0.43 -2.76 7.43
CA GLU A 26 -0.06 -3.34 6.18
C GLU A 26 0.64 -2.72 4.98
N TYR A 27 0.83 -1.40 4.98
CA TYR A 27 1.59 -0.71 3.94
C TYR A 27 3.00 -1.28 3.79
N VAL A 28 3.74 -1.44 4.89
CA VAL A 28 5.10 -2.04 4.88
C VAL A 28 5.05 -3.43 4.24
N LYS A 29 4.14 -4.28 4.71
CA LYS A 29 3.95 -5.65 4.20
C LYS A 29 3.58 -5.67 2.71
N MET A 30 2.68 -4.80 2.28
CA MET A 30 2.22 -4.69 0.89
C MET A 30 3.38 -4.28 -0.03
N ARG A 31 4.16 -3.26 0.36
CA ARG A 31 5.33 -2.82 -0.43
C ARG A 31 6.39 -3.91 -0.54
N ARG A 32 6.71 -4.60 0.56
CA ARG A 32 7.66 -5.72 0.54
C ARG A 32 7.16 -6.88 -0.33
N ALA A 33 5.91 -7.29 -0.14
CA ALA A 33 5.32 -8.39 -0.90
C ALA A 33 5.25 -8.09 -2.41
N ALA A 34 4.94 -6.84 -2.77
CA ALA A 34 4.91 -6.39 -4.17
C ALA A 34 6.31 -6.37 -4.81
N ALA A 35 7.36 -6.15 -4.03
CA ALA A 35 8.75 -6.28 -4.47
C ALA A 35 9.21 -7.75 -4.55
N GLY A 36 8.37 -8.71 -4.14
CA GLY A 36 8.71 -10.13 -4.13
C GLY A 36 9.80 -10.49 -3.11
N MET A 37 10.00 -9.66 -2.08
CA MET A 37 11.09 -9.83 -1.11
C MET A 37 10.65 -10.58 0.14
N THR A 38 11.51 -11.44 0.67
CA THR A 38 11.40 -11.95 2.04
C THR A 38 11.85 -10.89 3.06
N ILE A 39 11.61 -11.13 4.36
CA ILE A 39 12.07 -10.23 5.43
C ILE A 39 13.60 -10.16 5.44
N GLU A 40 14.26 -11.29 5.26
CA GLU A 40 15.72 -11.42 5.23
C GLU A 40 16.30 -10.64 4.04
N GLN A 41 15.69 -10.76 2.86
CA GLN A 41 16.09 -9.98 1.68
C GLN A 41 15.89 -8.48 1.88
N ALA A 42 14.79 -8.07 2.50
CA ALA A 42 14.51 -6.68 2.80
C ALA A 42 15.44 -6.09 3.89
N ALA A 43 15.90 -6.92 4.84
CA ALA A 43 16.81 -6.53 5.92
C ALA A 43 18.27 -6.41 5.46
N ARG A 44 18.66 -7.16 4.43
CA ARG A 44 20.04 -7.26 3.94
C ARG A 44 20.77 -5.93 3.69
N PRO A 45 20.14 -4.88 3.10
CA PRO A 45 20.81 -3.59 2.89
C PRO A 45 21.24 -2.88 4.18
N TYR A 46 20.72 -3.29 5.34
CA TYR A 46 20.96 -2.69 6.64
C TYR A 46 21.92 -3.52 7.52
N TRP A 47 22.44 -4.64 7.01
CA TRP A 47 23.44 -5.48 7.70
C TRP A 47 24.82 -4.81 7.68
N HIS A 48 24.99 -3.77 8.48
CA HIS A 48 26.28 -3.10 8.64
C HIS A 48 27.31 -3.96 9.37
N ARG A 49 26.85 -4.87 10.24
CA ARG A 49 27.70 -5.78 11.03
C ARG A 49 27.09 -7.19 11.06
N PRO A 50 27.87 -8.25 10.79
CA PRO A 50 27.36 -9.63 10.79
C PRO A 50 26.67 -10.05 12.10
N GLU A 51 27.20 -9.61 13.24
CA GLU A 51 26.66 -9.93 14.56
C GLU A 51 25.27 -9.33 14.84
N HIS A 52 24.83 -8.34 14.06
CA HIS A 52 23.53 -7.68 14.21
C HIS A 52 22.48 -8.16 13.19
N GLN A 53 22.80 -9.11 12.31
CA GLN A 53 21.89 -9.54 11.23
C GLN A 53 20.52 -9.99 11.76
N ALA A 54 20.52 -10.85 12.78
CA ALA A 54 19.30 -11.35 13.40
C ALA A 54 18.46 -10.25 14.06
N ASP A 55 19.11 -9.21 14.61
CA ASP A 55 18.42 -8.06 15.19
C ASP A 55 17.78 -7.18 14.13
N VAL A 56 18.46 -6.96 13.00
CA VAL A 56 17.92 -6.20 11.87
C VAL A 56 16.71 -6.94 11.27
N GLU A 57 16.83 -8.25 11.03
CA GLU A 57 15.72 -9.06 10.51
C GLU A 57 14.51 -9.05 11.46
N ARG A 58 14.74 -9.16 12.78
CA ARG A 58 13.68 -9.04 13.79
C ARG A 58 13.00 -7.68 13.73
N ASN A 59 13.76 -6.59 13.64
CA ASN A 59 13.19 -5.24 13.54
C ASN A 59 12.35 -5.07 12.28
N VAL A 60 12.80 -5.59 11.12
CA VAL A 60 12.01 -5.55 9.89
C VAL A 60 10.72 -6.37 10.02
N ARG A 61 10.74 -7.51 10.72
CA ARG A 61 9.54 -8.29 11.02
C ARG A 61 8.56 -7.54 11.94
N GLU A 62 9.08 -6.81 12.92
CA GLU A 62 8.26 -6.00 13.83
C GLU A 62 7.51 -4.89 13.09
N LEU A 63 8.07 -4.31 12.02
CA LEU A 63 7.39 -3.30 11.20
C LEU A 63 6.07 -3.78 10.59
N GLU A 64 5.90 -5.09 10.38
CA GLU A 64 4.68 -5.70 9.84
C GLU A 64 3.73 -6.22 10.92
N THR A 65 4.09 -6.04 12.19
CA THR A 65 3.25 -6.47 13.31
C THR A 65 2.10 -5.49 13.51
N VAL A 66 0.90 -6.04 13.70
CA VAL A 66 -0.32 -5.24 13.91
C VAL A 66 -0.13 -4.29 15.09
N GLY A 67 -0.45 -3.01 14.88
CA GLY A 67 -0.30 -1.96 15.89
C GLY A 67 1.11 -1.38 16.02
N PHE A 68 2.13 -1.96 15.37
CA PHE A 68 3.48 -1.41 15.40
C PHE A 68 3.54 -0.08 14.64
N ARG A 69 4.24 0.90 15.22
CA ARG A 69 4.51 2.21 14.63
C ARG A 69 5.96 2.58 14.83
N MET A 70 6.65 2.90 13.74
CA MET A 70 8.03 3.35 13.77
C MET A 70 8.14 4.71 14.47
N GLN A 71 9.06 4.84 15.42
CA GLN A 71 9.35 6.14 16.03
C GLN A 71 9.84 7.15 14.97
N ARG A 72 9.49 8.43 15.14
CA ARG A 72 9.74 9.48 14.14
C ARG A 72 11.23 9.73 13.86
N HIS A 73 12.07 9.54 14.87
CA HIS A 73 13.53 9.74 14.78
C HIS A 73 14.30 8.48 14.41
N PHE A 74 13.61 7.36 14.21
CA PHE A 74 14.23 6.10 13.84
C PHE A 74 14.48 6.07 12.34
N PHE A 75 15.55 6.73 11.89
CA PHE A 75 16.01 6.73 10.49
C PHE A 75 16.36 5.32 9.95
N GLY A 76 16.53 4.34 10.83
CA GLY A 76 16.89 2.96 10.48
C GLY A 76 15.78 2.13 9.83
N ALA A 77 14.54 2.63 9.78
CA ALA A 77 13.40 1.91 9.19
C ALA A 77 12.78 2.62 7.97
N ASP A 78 13.52 3.56 7.36
CA ASP A 78 13.24 3.89 5.97
C ASP A 78 13.60 2.69 5.09
N MET A 79 12.58 1.97 4.62
CA MET A 79 12.71 0.77 3.78
C MET A 79 13.05 1.08 2.32
N SER A 80 13.25 2.35 1.96
CA SER A 80 13.56 2.81 0.60
C SER A 80 14.80 2.16 -0.01
N ARG A 81 15.76 1.70 0.81
CA ARG A 81 16.96 0.99 0.32
C ARG A 81 16.69 -0.44 -0.11
N ALA A 82 15.60 -1.04 0.36
CA ALA A 82 15.23 -2.41 0.02
C ALA A 82 14.23 -2.46 -1.14
N TYR A 83 13.19 -1.62 -1.08
CA TYR A 83 12.13 -1.58 -2.08
C TYR A 83 11.52 -0.19 -2.14
N SER A 84 10.76 0.09 -3.21
CA SER A 84 10.06 1.37 -3.37
C SER A 84 9.13 1.61 -2.18
N PHE A 85 9.49 2.55 -1.31
CA PHE A 85 8.80 2.86 -0.07
C PHE A 85 8.72 4.37 0.07
N ASN A 86 7.53 4.90 0.36
CA ASN A 86 7.31 6.32 0.56
C ASN A 86 7.13 6.58 2.05
N LEU A 87 8.14 7.18 2.66
CA LEU A 87 8.14 7.47 4.10
C LEU A 87 7.03 8.47 4.47
N ASP A 88 6.71 9.43 3.60
CA ASP A 88 5.67 10.43 3.88
C ASP A 88 4.28 9.78 3.91
N VAL A 89 4.01 8.86 2.97
CA VAL A 89 2.80 8.03 3.00
C VAL A 89 2.74 7.23 4.30
N TYR A 90 3.80 6.51 4.66
CA TYR A 90 3.84 5.75 5.92
C TYR A 90 3.53 6.64 7.14
N ARG A 91 4.11 7.85 7.19
CA ARG A 91 3.86 8.82 8.27
C ARG A 91 2.42 9.30 8.28
N GLN A 92 1.85 9.60 7.12
CA GLN A 92 0.44 9.97 7.01
C GLN A 92 -0.46 8.86 7.56
N LEU A 93 -0.19 7.60 7.22
CA LEU A 93 -0.96 6.46 7.77
C LEU A 93 -0.83 6.32 9.30
N CYS A 94 0.30 6.73 9.88
CA CYS A 94 0.53 6.67 11.34
C CYS A 94 -0.18 7.81 12.09
N ASP A 95 -0.13 9.02 11.52
CA ASP A 95 -0.39 10.26 12.23
C ASP A 95 -1.76 10.87 11.89
N THR A 96 -2.38 10.46 10.78
CA THR A 96 -3.69 10.97 10.34
C THR A 96 -4.80 9.93 10.51
N PRO A 97 -6.05 10.37 10.72
CA PRO A 97 -7.17 9.44 10.81
C PRO A 97 -7.47 8.81 9.43
N PRO A 98 -8.11 7.62 9.40
CA PRO A 98 -8.33 6.84 8.17
C PRO A 98 -8.92 7.59 6.97
N GLU A 99 -9.85 8.51 7.22
CA GLU A 99 -10.50 9.33 6.19
C GLU A 99 -9.55 10.32 5.50
N GLN A 100 -8.38 10.57 6.09
CA GLN A 100 -7.32 11.40 5.52
C GLN A 100 -6.17 10.58 4.95
N HIS A 101 -6.26 9.25 4.96
CA HIS A 101 -5.23 8.39 4.38
C HIS A 101 -5.16 8.59 2.86
N PRO A 102 -3.95 8.54 2.27
CA PRO A 102 -3.82 8.64 0.83
C PRO A 102 -4.47 7.42 0.16
N ARG A 103 -4.91 7.60 -1.08
CA ARG A 103 -5.35 6.47 -1.90
C ARG A 103 -4.15 5.57 -2.21
N LEU A 104 -4.27 4.29 -1.91
CA LEU A 104 -3.27 3.27 -2.18
C LEU A 104 -3.85 2.14 -3.03
N CYS A 105 -3.02 1.57 -3.90
CA CYS A 105 -3.36 0.32 -4.57
C CYS A 105 -3.46 -0.79 -3.51
N LEU A 106 -4.64 -1.38 -3.36
CA LEU A 106 -4.90 -2.40 -2.33
C LEU A 106 -4.14 -3.71 -2.56
N ALA A 107 -3.54 -3.89 -3.74
CA ALA A 107 -2.70 -5.05 -4.05
C ALA A 107 -1.21 -4.84 -3.73
N CYS A 108 -0.68 -3.61 -3.85
CA CYS A 108 0.77 -3.38 -3.76
C CYS A 108 1.21 -2.13 -2.98
N GLY A 109 0.27 -1.38 -2.42
CA GLY A 109 0.55 -0.17 -1.65
C GLY A 109 1.10 0.99 -2.47
N TRP A 110 1.01 0.94 -3.80
CA TRP A 110 1.45 2.06 -4.64
C TRP A 110 0.55 3.27 -4.43
N ASP A 111 1.17 4.44 -4.28
CA ASP A 111 0.55 5.76 -4.27
C ASP A 111 0.93 6.53 -5.55
N GLN A 112 0.12 7.54 -5.90
CA GLN A 112 0.29 8.30 -7.14
C GLN A 112 1.52 9.23 -7.18
N TRP A 113 2.21 9.42 -6.04
CA TRP A 113 3.39 10.28 -5.95
C TRP A 113 4.70 9.48 -6.00
N THR A 114 4.64 8.17 -5.90
CA THR A 114 5.79 7.27 -6.02
C THR A 114 5.93 6.76 -7.44
N THR A 115 7.11 6.94 -8.05
CA THR A 115 7.41 6.37 -9.38
C THR A 115 7.34 4.85 -9.34
N GLN A 116 6.54 4.28 -10.25
CA GLN A 116 6.44 2.85 -10.49
C GLN A 116 6.04 2.65 -11.95
N TYR A 117 6.61 1.64 -12.61
CA TYR A 117 6.24 1.29 -13.97
C TYR A 117 5.25 0.13 -14.01
N ASP A 118 4.36 0.15 -15.00
CA ASP A 118 3.50 -0.98 -15.35
C ASP A 118 4.28 -2.09 -16.06
N THR A 119 3.61 -3.19 -16.44
CA THR A 119 4.31 -4.32 -17.10
C THR A 119 4.65 -4.07 -18.56
N ASN A 120 4.23 -2.95 -19.12
CA ASN A 120 4.56 -2.50 -20.48
C ASN A 120 5.70 -1.46 -20.47
N GLY A 121 6.16 -1.02 -19.29
CA GLY A 121 7.22 -0.03 -19.13
C GLY A 121 6.72 1.42 -19.09
N ASN A 122 5.41 1.66 -19.08
CA ASN A 122 4.84 2.99 -18.89
C ASN A 122 4.74 3.33 -17.40
N ASP A 123 4.58 4.61 -17.07
CA ASP A 123 4.24 5.00 -15.70
C ASP A 123 2.94 4.33 -15.25
N ALA A 124 2.95 3.75 -14.06
CA ALA A 124 1.77 3.18 -13.47
C ALA A 124 0.75 4.28 -13.17
N THR A 125 -0.50 4.01 -13.48
CA THR A 125 -1.65 4.87 -13.17
C THR A 125 -2.70 4.05 -12.42
N TRP A 126 -3.79 4.68 -12.01
CA TRP A 126 -4.95 3.96 -11.48
C TRP A 126 -5.65 3.19 -12.60
N SER A 127 -6.06 1.95 -12.32
CA SER A 127 -6.82 1.15 -13.27
C SER A 127 -8.20 1.77 -13.52
N GLU A 128 -8.65 1.72 -14.78
CA GLU A 128 -10.00 2.12 -15.19
C GLU A 128 -11.05 1.06 -14.85
N THR A 129 -10.64 -0.22 -14.71
CA THR A 129 -11.58 -1.34 -14.48
C THR A 129 -11.68 -1.74 -13.01
N ASP A 130 -10.61 -1.56 -12.24
CA ASP A 130 -10.59 -1.76 -10.80
C ASP A 130 -10.02 -0.50 -10.11
N PRO A 131 -10.87 0.39 -9.57
CA PRO A 131 -10.42 1.64 -8.96
C PRO A 131 -9.56 1.43 -7.71
N ASP A 132 -9.49 0.23 -7.15
CA ASP A 132 -8.65 -0.05 -5.98
C ASP A 132 -7.26 -0.57 -6.38
N ARG A 133 -6.96 -0.66 -7.68
CA ARG A 133 -5.68 -1.14 -8.20
C ARG A 133 -4.96 -0.14 -9.10
N CYS A 134 -3.64 -0.30 -9.18
CA CYS A 134 -2.84 0.33 -10.22
C CYS A 134 -2.76 -0.58 -11.46
N THR A 135 -2.47 0.02 -12.62
CA THR A 135 -2.35 -0.68 -13.91
C THR A 135 -1.35 -1.84 -13.87
N ARG A 136 -0.23 -1.69 -13.14
CA ARG A 136 0.73 -2.79 -12.93
C ARG A 136 0.07 -4.02 -12.30
N CYS A 137 -0.67 -3.83 -11.21
CA CYS A 137 -1.29 -4.93 -10.48
C CYS A 137 -2.45 -5.57 -11.25
N GLU A 138 -3.26 -4.75 -11.92
CA GLU A 138 -4.29 -5.21 -12.84
C GLU A 138 -3.68 -6.11 -13.94
N GLN A 139 -2.62 -5.65 -14.60
CA GLN A 139 -1.96 -6.42 -15.65
C GLN A 139 -1.35 -7.73 -15.14
N LEU A 140 -0.74 -7.72 -13.95
CA LEU A 140 -0.19 -8.93 -13.34
C LEU A 140 -1.29 -9.94 -12.99
N GLU A 141 -2.45 -9.49 -12.52
CA GLU A 141 -3.59 -10.36 -12.24
C GLU A 141 -4.17 -10.95 -13.54
N ARG A 142 -4.38 -10.13 -14.57
CA ARG A 142 -4.83 -10.61 -15.89
C ARG A 142 -3.90 -11.68 -16.46
N LYS A 143 -2.58 -11.52 -16.33
CA LYS A 143 -1.59 -12.53 -16.75
C LYS A 143 -1.74 -13.86 -16.00
N LYS A 144 -2.04 -13.83 -14.69
CA LYS A 144 -2.28 -15.05 -13.89
C LYS A 144 -3.55 -15.79 -14.30
N VAL A 145 -4.59 -15.08 -14.75
CA VAL A 145 -5.85 -15.69 -15.20
C VAL A 145 -5.69 -16.44 -16.54
N ILE A 146 -4.73 -16.01 -17.36
CA ILE A 146 -4.48 -16.58 -18.70
C ILE A 146 -3.53 -17.79 -18.63
N THR A 147 -2.79 -17.96 -17.52
CA THR A 147 -1.79 -19.04 -17.34
C THR A 147 -2.40 -20.21 -16.57
#